data_AF-A0A4R4NZ77-F1
#
_entry.id   AF-A0A4R4NZ77-F1
#
_cell.length_a   1.000
_cell.length_b   1.000
_cell.length_c   1.000
_cell.angle_alpha   90.00
_cell.angle_beta   90.00
_cell.angle_gamma   90.00
#
_symmetry.space_group_name_H-M   'P 1'
#
loop_
_entity.id
_entity.type
_entity.pdbx_description
1 polymer ?
#
loop_
_entity_poly.entity_id
_entity_poly.type
_entity_poly.pdbx_seq_one_letter_code
_entity_poly.pdbx_strand_id
1 'polypeptide(L)'
;RAVGLSASSICIYWAGMALNDWADRELDAVERPERPIPSGRVPAQTAFNLAAGLTAGGLVLSALSGGRSTLATSAALAATAWTYDVVAKNTVAGPAVMASARALDVLVGAGAERRRALAPALAVGAHILAVTTLSRGEVHGGTPTPARLSLAVSAALTAATSGRKQGGFWRRRSSVAEVTTAALAGWFARSVLPAQAAAAREPDAVHVRGAVGAGIHGLVPLQAAWVA
;
A
#
# COMPACT_ATOMS: atom_id res chain seq x y z
N ARG A 1 16.02 8.97 15.11
CA ARG A 1 15.47 7.67 14.66
C ARG A 1 14.25 7.84 13.74
N ALA A 2 13.13 8.41 14.21
CA ALA A 2 11.93 8.58 13.39
C ALA A 2 12.19 9.32 12.07
N VAL A 3 12.83 10.50 12.13
CA VAL A 3 13.18 11.31 10.94
C VAL A 3 13.96 10.51 9.90
N GLY A 4 14.96 9.75 10.32
CA GLY A 4 15.78 8.97 9.38
C GLY A 4 15.05 7.75 8.80
N LEU A 5 14.12 7.14 9.53
CA LEU A 5 13.23 6.10 8.99
C LEU A 5 12.19 6.68 8.02
N SER A 6 11.65 7.86 8.31
CA SER A 6 10.78 8.60 7.38
C SER A 6 11.52 8.97 6.11
N ALA A 7 12.74 9.49 6.21
CA ALA A 7 13.58 9.80 5.04
C ALA A 7 13.91 8.54 4.23
N SER A 8 14.22 7.42 4.90
CA SER A 8 14.41 6.12 4.25
C SER A 8 13.17 5.66 3.47
N SER A 9 11.98 5.73 4.09
CA SER A 9 10.72 5.38 3.43
C SER A 9 10.41 6.27 2.23
N ILE A 10 10.63 7.59 2.34
CA ILE A 10 10.48 8.53 1.22
C ILE A 10 11.43 8.16 0.07
N CYS A 11 12.70 7.88 0.36
CA CYS A 11 13.66 7.46 -0.66
C CYS A 11 13.21 6.17 -1.37
N ILE A 12 12.81 5.14 -0.62
CA ILE A 12 12.36 3.86 -1.20
C ILE A 12 11.08 4.05 -2.02
N TYR A 13 10.15 4.88 -1.55
CA TYR A 13 8.92 5.19 -2.27
C TYR A 13 9.20 5.90 -3.60
N TRP A 14 10.04 6.94 -3.59
CA TRP A 14 10.42 7.64 -4.81
C TRP A 14 11.28 6.78 -5.75
N ALA A 15 12.09 5.87 -5.21
CA ALA A 15 12.80 4.89 -6.01
C ALA A 15 11.82 4.01 -6.81
N GLY A 16 10.77 3.49 -6.16
CA GLY A 16 9.72 2.71 -6.84
C GLY A 16 8.97 3.53 -7.89
N MET A 17 8.65 4.80 -7.61
CA MET A 17 8.01 5.68 -8.61
C MET A 17 8.88 5.88 -9.85
N ALA A 18 10.17 6.17 -9.67
CA ALA A 18 11.11 6.34 -10.77
C ALA A 18 11.35 5.02 -11.54
N LEU A 19 11.42 3.89 -10.82
CA LEU A 19 11.58 2.58 -11.43
C LEU A 19 10.36 2.15 -12.22
N ASN A 20 9.15 2.43 -11.72
CA ASN A 20 7.92 2.13 -12.43
C ASN A 20 7.86 2.88 -13.77
N ASP A 21 8.14 4.18 -13.79
CA ASP A 21 8.19 4.96 -15.03
C ASP A 21 9.27 4.42 -15.99
N TRP A 22 10.43 4.02 -15.48
CA TRP A 22 11.46 3.40 -16.30
C TRP A 22 11.03 2.04 -16.88
N ALA A 23 10.34 1.20 -16.09
CA ALA A 23 9.87 -0.11 -16.50
C ALA A 23 8.72 -0.03 -17.51
N ASP A 24 7.82 0.95 -17.37
CA ASP A 24 6.68 1.16 -18.26
C ASP A 24 7.01 1.96 -19.53
N ARG A 25 8.23 2.49 -19.68
CA ARG A 25 8.61 3.43 -20.75
C ARG A 25 8.18 3.04 -22.17
N GLU A 26 8.19 1.74 -22.51
CA GLU A 26 7.82 1.24 -23.84
C GLU A 26 6.29 1.21 -24.02
N LEU A 27 5.56 0.82 -22.97
CA LEU A 27 4.10 0.86 -22.93
C LEU A 27 3.60 2.31 -22.92
N ASP A 28 4.20 3.14 -22.08
CA ASP A 28 3.89 4.56 -21.98
C ASP A 28 4.16 5.30 -23.30
N ALA A 29 5.12 4.86 -24.11
CA ALA A 29 5.33 5.45 -25.44
C ALA A 29 4.15 5.25 -26.40
N VAL A 30 3.34 4.20 -26.18
CA VAL A 30 2.14 3.90 -26.98
C VAL A 30 0.91 4.52 -26.35
N GLU A 31 0.68 4.31 -25.05
CA GLU A 31 -0.57 4.70 -24.38
C GLU A 31 -0.57 6.16 -23.91
N ARG A 32 0.61 6.70 -23.58
CA ARG A 32 0.78 7.97 -22.87
C ARG A 32 2.06 8.73 -23.29
N PRO A 33 2.20 9.07 -24.59
CA PRO A 33 3.43 9.63 -25.14
C PRO A 33 3.86 10.95 -24.49
N GLU A 34 2.95 11.64 -23.80
CA GLU A 34 3.22 12.85 -23.05
C GLU A 34 4.08 12.62 -21.79
N ARG A 35 4.27 11.38 -21.32
CA ARG A 35 5.04 11.08 -20.10
C ARG A 35 6.52 11.48 -20.22
N PRO A 36 7.22 11.77 -19.09
CA PRO A 36 8.56 12.36 -19.14
C PRO A 36 9.61 11.55 -19.91
N ILE A 37 9.59 10.22 -19.83
CA ILE A 37 10.57 9.37 -20.53
C ILE A 37 10.25 9.25 -22.02
N PRO A 38 9.03 8.85 -22.46
CA PRO A 38 8.70 8.79 -23.89
C PRO A 38 8.81 10.14 -24.61
N SER A 39 8.42 11.24 -23.95
CA SER A 39 8.54 12.59 -24.52
C SER A 39 9.99 13.10 -24.63
N GLY A 40 10.98 12.37 -24.12
CA GLY A 40 12.39 12.75 -24.14
C GLY A 40 12.78 13.83 -23.12
N ARG A 41 11.85 14.31 -22.28
CA ARG A 41 12.13 15.31 -21.23
C ARG A 41 13.06 14.76 -20.15
N VAL A 42 13.03 13.44 -19.91
CA VAL A 42 13.93 12.74 -18.98
C VAL A 42 14.50 11.51 -19.67
N PRO A 43 15.83 11.34 -19.80
CA PRO A 43 16.41 10.12 -20.34
C PRO A 43 16.06 8.91 -19.47
N ALA A 44 15.76 7.76 -20.10
CA ALA A 44 15.44 6.53 -19.37
C ALA A 44 16.55 6.15 -18.38
N GLN A 45 17.81 6.27 -18.77
CA GLN A 45 18.95 5.99 -17.90
C GLN A 45 18.97 6.88 -16.64
N THR A 46 18.53 8.14 -16.75
CA THR A 46 18.43 9.05 -15.61
C THR A 46 17.39 8.56 -14.60
N ALA A 47 16.22 8.12 -15.06
CA ALA A 47 15.18 7.55 -14.19
C ALA A 47 15.67 6.28 -13.48
N PHE A 48 16.35 5.38 -14.22
CA PHE A 48 16.94 4.18 -13.63
C PHE A 48 18.01 4.49 -12.58
N ASN A 49 18.95 5.38 -12.89
CA ASN A 49 20.00 5.79 -11.97
C ASN A 49 19.42 6.48 -10.71
N LEU A 50 18.37 7.28 -10.87
CA LEU A 50 17.64 7.89 -9.76
C LEU A 50 16.99 6.82 -8.87
N ALA A 51 16.32 5.83 -9.47
CA ALA A 51 15.73 4.72 -8.73
C ALA A 51 16.78 3.93 -7.94
N ALA A 52 17.91 3.58 -8.56
CA ALA A 52 19.00 2.87 -7.92
C ALA A 52 19.65 3.71 -6.79
N GLY A 53 19.91 4.99 -7.04
CA GLY A 53 20.50 5.92 -6.07
C GLY A 53 19.60 6.15 -4.86
N LEU A 54 18.30 6.37 -5.07
CA LEU A 54 17.32 6.51 -4.00
C LEU A 54 17.14 5.20 -3.22
N THR A 55 17.17 4.04 -3.89
CA THR A 55 17.15 2.74 -3.21
C THR A 55 18.35 2.62 -2.28
N ALA A 56 19.57 2.87 -2.79
CA ALA A 56 20.79 2.80 -1.99
C ALA A 56 20.77 3.80 -0.82
N GLY A 57 20.39 5.05 -1.07
CA GLY A 57 20.24 6.08 -0.04
C GLY A 57 19.22 5.69 1.04
N GLY A 58 18.07 5.16 0.64
CA GLY A 58 17.05 4.64 1.55
C GLY A 58 17.57 3.51 2.44
N LEU A 59 18.33 2.56 1.88
CA LEU A 59 18.95 1.48 2.65
C LEU A 59 20.01 1.98 3.63
N VAL A 60 20.87 2.91 3.21
CA VAL A 60 21.86 3.55 4.10
C VAL A 60 21.16 4.25 5.26
N LEU A 61 20.14 5.07 4.98
CA LEU A 61 19.37 5.77 6.02
C LEU A 61 18.70 4.80 6.99
N SER A 62 18.17 3.67 6.48
CA SER A 62 17.56 2.63 7.32
C SER A 62 18.58 1.97 8.25
N ALA A 63 19.80 1.72 7.76
CA ALA A 63 20.88 1.11 8.52
C ALA A 63 21.35 2.04 9.64
N LEU A 64 21.57 3.32 9.32
CA LEU A 64 21.99 4.34 10.27
C LEU A 64 20.93 4.62 11.35
N SER A 65 19.65 4.58 10.97
CA SER A 65 18.56 4.95 11.89
C SER A 65 18.00 3.79 12.69
N GLY A 66 17.98 2.58 12.12
CA GLY A 66 17.27 1.42 12.66
C GLY A 66 18.12 0.16 12.80
N GLY A 67 19.40 0.21 12.45
CA GLY A 67 20.35 -0.91 12.57
C GLY A 67 20.09 -2.05 11.59
N ARG A 68 20.83 -3.16 11.77
CA ARG A 68 20.83 -4.34 10.88
C ARG A 68 19.44 -4.93 10.64
N SER A 69 18.63 -4.99 11.69
CA SER A 69 17.27 -5.53 11.60
C SER A 69 16.45 -4.71 10.61
N THR A 70 16.39 -3.38 10.78
CA THR A 70 15.62 -2.47 9.91
C THR A 70 16.15 -2.46 8.49
N LEU A 71 17.47 -2.52 8.32
CA LEU A 71 18.11 -2.69 7.01
C LEU A 71 17.62 -3.95 6.30
N ALA A 72 17.56 -5.10 6.98
CA ALA A 72 17.08 -6.34 6.36
C ALA A 72 15.64 -6.23 5.85
N THR A 73 14.75 -5.59 6.61
CA THR A 73 13.34 -5.38 6.18
C THR A 73 13.24 -4.34 5.06
N SER A 74 14.06 -3.29 5.10
CA SER A 74 14.10 -2.27 4.05
C SER A 74 14.65 -2.84 2.74
N ALA A 75 15.64 -3.74 2.82
CA ALA A 75 16.17 -4.47 1.68
C ALA A 75 15.12 -5.43 1.09
N ALA A 76 14.37 -6.15 1.94
CA ALA A 76 13.25 -6.98 1.48
C ALA A 76 12.15 -6.13 0.82
N LEU A 77 11.82 -4.96 1.37
CA LEU A 77 10.89 -4.01 0.77
C LEU A 77 11.37 -3.53 -0.60
N ALA A 78 12.63 -3.06 -0.70
CA ALA A 78 13.22 -2.60 -1.95
C ALA A 78 13.23 -3.71 -3.01
N ALA A 79 13.66 -4.93 -2.66
CA ALA A 79 13.64 -6.07 -3.56
C ALA A 79 12.21 -6.40 -4.03
N THR A 80 11.22 -6.34 -3.13
CA THR A 80 9.81 -6.58 -3.46
C THR A 80 9.27 -5.51 -4.41
N ALA A 81 9.58 -4.22 -4.17
CA ALA A 81 9.19 -3.12 -5.04
C ALA A 81 9.79 -3.27 -6.44
N TRP A 82 11.09 -3.56 -6.54
CA TRP A 82 11.75 -3.82 -7.81
C TRP A 82 11.16 -5.02 -8.54
N THR A 83 10.86 -6.10 -7.80
CA THR A 83 10.20 -7.29 -8.36
C THR A 83 8.81 -6.95 -8.89
N TYR A 84 8.05 -6.11 -8.18
CA TYR A 84 6.75 -5.65 -8.65
C TYR A 84 6.87 -4.89 -9.97
N ASP A 85 7.71 -3.84 -10.00
CA ASP A 85 7.79 -2.92 -11.13
C ASP A 85 8.31 -3.57 -12.42
N VAL A 86 9.30 -4.46 -12.30
CA VAL A 86 10.01 -5.05 -13.44
C VAL A 86 9.40 -6.39 -13.88
N VAL A 87 8.82 -7.17 -12.95
CA VAL A 87 8.41 -8.56 -13.22
C VAL A 87 6.93 -8.79 -12.96
N ALA A 88 6.44 -8.45 -11.78
CA ALA A 88 5.19 -9.04 -11.29
C ALA A 88 3.93 -8.23 -11.64
N LYS A 89 4.00 -6.92 -11.87
CA LYS A 89 2.82 -6.04 -11.98
C LYS A 89 1.81 -6.48 -13.04
N ASN A 90 2.29 -6.98 -14.18
CA ASN A 90 1.46 -7.45 -15.29
C ASN A 90 1.13 -8.96 -15.23
N THR A 91 1.52 -9.64 -14.15
CA THR A 91 1.29 -11.08 -13.96
C THR A 91 0.16 -11.33 -12.99
N VAL A 92 -0.32 -12.58 -12.91
CA VAL A 92 -1.31 -13.01 -11.91
C VAL A 92 -0.86 -12.73 -10.47
N ALA A 93 0.45 -12.72 -10.20
CA ALA A 93 1.03 -12.48 -8.88
C ALA A 93 1.10 -11.00 -8.48
N GLY A 94 0.91 -10.05 -9.40
CA GLY A 94 1.05 -8.60 -9.16
C GLY A 94 0.38 -8.09 -7.89
N PRO A 95 -0.91 -8.39 -7.65
CA PRO A 95 -1.62 -7.98 -6.43
C PRO A 95 -0.97 -8.50 -5.13
N ALA A 96 -0.46 -9.73 -5.13
CA ALA A 96 0.19 -10.31 -3.96
C ALA A 96 1.55 -9.63 -3.69
N VAL A 97 2.32 -9.32 -4.72
CA VAL A 97 3.61 -8.62 -4.58
C VAL A 97 3.41 -7.17 -4.11
N MET A 98 2.42 -6.45 -4.65
CA MET A 98 2.04 -5.11 -4.18
C MET A 98 1.58 -5.12 -2.72
N ALA A 99 0.72 -6.07 -2.34
CA ALA A 99 0.29 -6.25 -0.95
C ALA A 99 1.46 -6.53 -0.01
N SER A 100 2.43 -7.33 -0.46
CA SER A 100 3.64 -7.65 0.29
C SER A 100 4.54 -6.42 0.48
N ALA A 101 4.71 -5.61 -0.58
CA ALA A 101 5.44 -4.34 -0.48
C ALA A 101 4.80 -3.41 0.56
N ARG A 102 3.47 -3.26 0.54
CA ARG A 102 2.76 -2.39 1.50
C ARG A 102 2.77 -2.92 2.94
N ALA A 103 2.71 -4.24 3.14
CA ALA A 103 2.87 -4.84 4.46
C ALA A 103 4.30 -4.66 4.99
N LEU A 104 5.32 -4.85 4.14
CA LEU A 104 6.73 -4.65 4.51
C LEU A 104 7.02 -3.19 4.88
N ASP A 105 6.43 -2.23 4.19
CA ASP A 105 6.55 -0.79 4.52
C ASP A 105 6.08 -0.46 5.95
N VAL A 106 4.95 -1.04 6.38
CA VAL A 106 4.49 -0.93 7.77
C VAL A 106 5.52 -1.52 8.75
N LEU A 107 6.13 -2.66 8.41
CA LEU A 107 7.14 -3.30 9.26
C LEU A 107 8.47 -2.53 9.31
N VAL A 108 8.85 -1.83 8.24
CA VAL A 108 9.99 -0.90 8.24
C VAL A 108 9.73 0.22 9.25
N GLY A 109 8.55 0.85 9.19
CA GLY A 109 8.16 1.91 10.12
C GLY A 109 8.15 1.48 11.59
N ALA A 110 7.78 0.22 11.86
CA ALA A 110 7.78 -0.35 13.21
C ALA A 110 9.19 -0.62 13.78
N GLY A 111 10.22 -0.70 12.93
CA GLY A 111 11.61 -0.87 13.35
C GLY A 111 11.84 -2.13 14.21
N ALA A 112 12.09 -1.95 15.51
CA ALA A 112 12.31 -3.06 16.45
C ALA A 112 10.99 -3.68 16.97
N GLU A 113 9.87 -2.97 16.89
CA GLU A 113 8.57 -3.36 17.45
C GLU A 113 7.73 -4.22 16.47
N ARG A 114 8.38 -4.98 15.58
CA ARG A 114 7.74 -5.69 14.45
C ARG A 114 6.61 -6.59 14.86
N ARG A 115 6.77 -7.31 15.98
CA ARG A 115 5.74 -8.23 16.48
C ARG A 115 4.43 -7.49 16.79
N ARG A 116 4.52 -6.26 17.32
CA ARG A 116 3.34 -5.41 17.59
C ARG A 116 2.72 -4.87 16.30
N ALA A 117 3.53 -4.71 15.25
CA ALA A 117 3.10 -4.21 13.94
C ALA A 117 2.62 -5.30 12.96
N LEU A 118 2.64 -6.58 13.33
CA LEU A 118 2.15 -7.65 12.44
C LEU A 118 0.68 -7.47 12.10
N ALA A 119 -0.16 -7.17 13.09
CA ALA A 119 -1.59 -6.98 12.87
C ALA A 119 -1.90 -5.80 11.92
N PRO A 120 -1.35 -4.57 12.12
CA PRO A 120 -1.55 -3.50 11.14
C PRO A 120 -0.90 -3.77 9.78
N ALA A 121 0.25 -4.45 9.72
CA ALA A 121 0.88 -4.83 8.45
C ALA A 121 0.01 -5.80 7.65
N LEU A 122 -0.59 -6.79 8.31
CA LEU A 122 -1.54 -7.72 7.69
C LEU A 122 -2.84 -7.02 7.27
N ALA A 123 -3.34 -6.08 8.08
CA ALA A 123 -4.53 -5.30 7.74
C ALA A 123 -4.32 -4.46 6.47
N VAL A 124 -3.19 -3.75 6.40
CA VAL A 124 -2.79 -2.97 5.20
C VAL A 124 -2.57 -3.92 4.02
N GLY A 125 -1.84 -5.02 4.20
CA GLY A 125 -1.60 -6.00 3.13
C GLY A 125 -2.89 -6.59 2.58
N ALA A 126 -3.83 -7.00 3.43
CA ALA A 126 -5.12 -7.55 3.02
C ALA A 126 -5.96 -6.52 2.25
N HIS A 127 -6.01 -5.27 2.74
CA HIS A 127 -6.69 -4.17 2.06
C HIS A 127 -6.11 -3.91 0.67
N ILE A 128 -4.78 -3.84 0.58
CA ILE A 128 -4.09 -3.62 -0.70
C ILE A 128 -4.28 -4.78 -1.66
N LEU A 129 -4.21 -6.03 -1.18
CA LEU A 129 -4.48 -7.21 -2.00
C LEU A 129 -5.88 -7.14 -2.61
N ALA A 130 -6.89 -6.81 -1.80
CA ALA A 130 -8.27 -6.65 -2.23
C ALA A 130 -8.43 -5.52 -3.27
N VAL A 131 -7.87 -4.34 -3.01
CA VAL A 131 -7.98 -3.19 -3.92
C VAL A 131 -7.21 -3.43 -5.23
N THR A 132 -6.01 -4.01 -5.18
CA THR A 132 -5.20 -4.30 -6.38
C THR A 132 -5.76 -5.48 -7.19
N THR A 133 -6.47 -6.43 -6.57
CA THR A 133 -7.20 -7.45 -7.35
C THR A 133 -8.43 -6.86 -8.03
N LEU A 134 -9.15 -5.96 -7.36
CA LEU A 134 -10.29 -5.23 -7.92
C LEU A 134 -9.87 -4.30 -9.08
N SER A 135 -8.70 -3.66 -8.99
CA SER A 135 -8.22 -2.70 -9.99
C SER A 135 -8.00 -3.28 -11.38
N ARG A 136 -7.89 -4.62 -11.51
CA ARG A 136 -7.84 -5.28 -12.82
C ARG A 136 -9.08 -5.05 -13.69
N GLY A 137 -10.22 -4.75 -13.07
CA GLY A 137 -11.47 -4.46 -13.78
C GLY A 137 -11.67 -2.99 -14.16
N GLU A 138 -10.69 -2.09 -13.96
CA GLU A 138 -10.90 -0.64 -14.13
C GLU A 138 -11.10 -0.19 -15.58
N VAL A 139 -10.54 -0.91 -16.54
CA VAL A 139 -10.60 -0.53 -17.96
C VAL A 139 -11.89 -1.04 -18.60
N HIS A 140 -12.20 -2.33 -18.41
CA HIS A 140 -13.30 -3.00 -19.12
C HIS A 140 -14.45 -3.47 -18.21
N GLY A 141 -14.36 -3.23 -16.90
CA GLY A 141 -15.22 -3.92 -15.94
C GLY A 141 -14.76 -5.36 -15.70
N GLY A 142 -15.59 -6.17 -15.05
CA GLY A 142 -15.25 -7.56 -14.80
C GLY A 142 -16.38 -8.37 -14.18
N THR A 143 -16.00 -9.40 -13.42
CA THR A 143 -16.95 -10.20 -12.65
C THR A 143 -17.21 -9.56 -11.29
N PRO A 144 -18.33 -9.86 -10.62
CA PRO A 144 -18.59 -9.31 -9.29
C PRO A 144 -17.68 -9.91 -8.20
N THR A 145 -16.94 -10.99 -8.50
CA THR A 145 -16.16 -11.75 -7.50
C THR A 145 -15.06 -10.91 -6.83
N PRO A 146 -14.16 -10.20 -7.55
CA PRO A 146 -13.17 -9.34 -6.91
C PRO A 146 -13.81 -8.23 -6.05
N ALA A 147 -14.91 -7.64 -6.51
CA ALA A 147 -15.62 -6.60 -5.76
C ALA A 147 -16.27 -7.14 -4.47
N ARG A 148 -16.89 -8.34 -4.53
CA ARG A 148 -17.45 -9.01 -3.35
C ARG A 148 -16.37 -9.41 -2.34
N LEU A 149 -15.25 -9.95 -2.82
CA LEU A 149 -14.10 -10.27 -1.96
C LEU A 149 -13.54 -9.00 -1.31
N SER A 150 -13.39 -7.92 -2.08
CA SER A 150 -12.92 -6.64 -1.58
C SER A 150 -13.86 -6.08 -0.51
N LEU A 151 -15.17 -6.13 -0.75
CA LEU A 151 -16.19 -5.75 0.23
C LEU A 151 -16.10 -6.56 1.51
N ALA A 152 -15.99 -7.90 1.40
CA ALA A 152 -15.88 -8.79 2.54
C ALA A 152 -14.61 -8.51 3.36
N VAL A 153 -13.47 -8.31 2.69
CA VAL A 153 -12.20 -7.95 3.34
C VAL A 153 -12.31 -6.60 4.05
N SER A 154 -12.82 -5.56 3.39
CA SER A 154 -12.96 -4.23 4.01
C SER A 154 -13.93 -4.28 5.20
N ALA A 155 -15.03 -5.02 5.12
CA ALA A 155 -15.96 -5.20 6.25
C ALA A 155 -15.31 -5.95 7.42
N ALA A 156 -14.57 -7.03 7.13
CA ALA A 156 -13.83 -7.79 8.13
C ALA A 156 -12.75 -6.92 8.81
N LEU A 157 -12.04 -6.08 8.05
CA LEU A 157 -11.06 -5.13 8.59
C LEU A 157 -11.72 -4.09 9.48
N THR A 158 -12.87 -3.51 9.10
CA THR A 158 -13.63 -2.61 9.98
C THR A 158 -13.98 -3.30 11.30
N ALA A 159 -14.55 -4.51 11.24
CA ALA A 159 -14.93 -5.26 12.45
C ALA A 159 -13.72 -5.60 13.32
N ALA A 160 -12.62 -6.07 12.70
CA ALA A 160 -11.39 -6.42 13.38
C ALA A 160 -10.69 -5.20 14.00
N THR A 161 -10.83 -4.01 13.42
CA THR A 161 -10.24 -2.78 13.92
C THR A 161 -11.06 -2.19 15.08
N SER A 162 -12.40 -2.16 14.94
CA SER A 162 -13.31 -1.68 15.98
C SER A 162 -13.45 -2.64 17.17
N GLY A 163 -13.33 -3.95 16.93
CA GLY A 163 -13.48 -5.01 17.93
C GLY A 163 -12.22 -5.32 18.76
N ARG A 164 -11.13 -4.56 18.59
CA ARG A 164 -9.85 -4.78 19.31
C ARG A 164 -10.03 -4.56 20.82
N LYS A 165 -10.38 -5.60 21.56
CA LYS A 165 -10.12 -5.65 23.01
C LYS A 165 -8.63 -5.89 23.19
N GLN A 166 -7.84 -4.84 23.45
CA GLN A 166 -6.43 -5.02 23.78
C GLN A 166 -6.33 -5.72 25.14
N GLY A 167 -6.09 -7.04 25.11
CA GLY A 167 -5.84 -7.85 26.31
C GLY A 167 -4.54 -7.41 26.98
N GLY A 168 -4.67 -6.80 28.15
CA GLY A 168 -3.55 -6.48 29.03
C GLY A 168 -4.07 -6.07 30.40
N PHE A 169 -3.75 -6.88 31.41
CA PHE A 169 -4.13 -6.76 32.84
C PHE A 169 -3.72 -5.42 33.51
N TRP A 170 -3.06 -4.49 32.80
CA TRP A 170 -2.49 -3.25 33.34
C TRP A 170 -2.51 -2.04 32.38
N ARG A 171 -3.57 -1.82 31.59
CA ARG A 171 -3.73 -0.52 30.90
C ARG A 171 -5.18 -0.21 30.56
N ARG A 172 -5.83 0.54 31.44
CA ARG A 172 -7.10 1.22 31.17
C ARG A 172 -6.84 2.18 30.01
N ARG A 173 -7.25 1.85 28.78
CA ARG A 173 -7.28 2.82 27.68
C ARG A 173 -8.16 3.98 28.16
N SER A 174 -7.76 5.22 27.86
CA SER A 174 -8.70 6.34 28.00
C SER A 174 -9.83 6.11 27.00
N SER A 175 -11.07 6.39 27.40
CA SER A 175 -12.25 6.26 26.51
C SER A 175 -12.05 7.00 25.17
N VAL A 176 -11.18 8.02 25.15
CA VAL A 176 -10.78 8.77 23.96
C VAL A 176 -10.11 7.88 22.89
N ALA A 177 -9.16 7.00 23.23
CA ALA A 177 -8.47 6.18 22.23
C ALA A 177 -9.41 5.16 21.57
N GLU A 178 -10.33 4.60 22.35
CA GLU A 178 -11.35 3.67 21.84
C GLU A 178 -12.35 4.40 20.92
N VAL A 179 -12.83 5.57 21.34
CA VAL A 179 -13.72 6.41 20.52
C VAL A 179 -13.02 6.84 19.23
N THR A 180 -11.76 7.27 19.28
CA THR A 180 -10.99 7.66 18.09
C THR A 180 -10.78 6.47 17.14
N THR A 181 -10.43 5.29 17.68
CA THR A 181 -10.29 4.06 16.87
C THR A 181 -11.61 3.72 16.17
N ALA A 182 -12.72 3.73 16.91
CA ALA A 182 -14.05 3.42 16.37
C ALA A 182 -14.50 4.45 15.33
N ALA A 183 -14.24 5.74 15.55
CA ALA A 183 -14.57 6.80 14.61
C ALA A 183 -13.78 6.67 13.30
N LEU A 184 -12.47 6.39 13.37
CA LEU A 184 -11.62 6.20 12.19
C LEU A 184 -11.95 4.92 11.43
N ALA A 185 -12.23 3.82 12.13
CA ALA A 185 -12.72 2.57 11.51
C ALA A 185 -14.10 2.76 10.87
N GLY A 186 -14.99 3.54 11.50
CA GLY A 186 -16.28 3.94 10.95
C GLY A 186 -16.14 4.82 9.70
N TRP A 187 -15.20 5.76 9.69
CA TRP A 187 -14.87 6.56 8.50
C TRP A 187 -14.38 5.66 7.37
N PHE A 188 -13.43 4.76 7.63
CA PHE A 188 -12.98 3.77 6.65
C PHE A 188 -14.16 2.97 6.06
N ALA A 189 -15.04 2.43 6.90
CA ALA A 189 -16.21 1.70 6.42
C ALA A 189 -17.13 2.56 5.55
N ARG A 190 -17.41 3.80 5.99
CA ARG A 190 -18.29 4.72 5.27
C ARG A 190 -17.72 5.15 3.93
N SER A 191 -16.40 5.32 3.81
CA SER A 191 -15.77 5.73 2.56
C SER A 191 -15.62 4.58 1.56
N VAL A 192 -15.41 3.34 2.04
CA VAL A 192 -15.04 2.21 1.17
C VAL A 192 -16.22 1.29 0.83
N LEU A 193 -17.02 0.90 1.83
CA LEU A 193 -18.02 -0.17 1.65
C LEU A 193 -19.11 0.16 0.63
N PRO A 194 -19.69 1.39 0.58
CA PRO A 194 -20.72 1.70 -0.41
C PRO A 194 -20.24 1.57 -1.86
N ALA A 195 -19.02 2.03 -2.15
CA ALA A 195 -18.45 1.98 -3.49
C ALA A 195 -18.15 0.53 -3.91
N GLN A 196 -17.57 -0.28 -3.02
CA GLN A 196 -17.35 -1.70 -3.28
C GLN A 196 -18.66 -2.50 -3.40
N ALA A 197 -19.70 -2.14 -2.64
CA ALA A 197 -21.01 -2.75 -2.76
C ALA A 197 -21.69 -2.42 -4.09
N ALA A 198 -21.54 -1.18 -4.58
CA ALA A 198 -22.01 -0.81 -5.92
C ALA A 198 -21.29 -1.64 -7.00
N ALA A 199 -19.96 -1.70 -6.97
CA ALA A 199 -19.17 -2.53 -7.90
C ALA A 199 -19.48 -4.04 -7.79
N ALA A 200 -19.90 -4.53 -6.63
CA ALA A 200 -20.29 -5.92 -6.43
C ALA A 200 -21.68 -6.26 -7.01
N ARG A 201 -22.54 -5.25 -7.18
CA ARG A 201 -23.85 -5.36 -7.84
C ARG A 201 -23.71 -5.17 -9.35
N GLU A 202 -22.98 -4.13 -9.74
CA GLU A 202 -22.77 -3.71 -11.13
C GLU A 202 -21.26 -3.59 -11.39
N PRO A 203 -20.60 -4.66 -11.85
CA PRO A 203 -19.14 -4.70 -12.03
C PRO A 203 -18.69 -4.06 -13.34
N ASP A 204 -19.26 -2.91 -13.71
CA ASP A 204 -18.79 -2.12 -14.85
C ASP A 204 -17.55 -1.28 -14.49
N ALA A 205 -16.90 -0.75 -15.51
CA ALA A 205 -15.66 0.01 -15.36
C ALA A 205 -15.82 1.28 -14.49
N VAL A 206 -16.99 1.91 -14.48
CA VAL A 206 -17.25 3.15 -13.71
C VAL A 206 -17.31 2.83 -12.22
N HIS A 207 -18.10 1.84 -11.85
CA HIS A 207 -18.25 1.40 -10.46
C HIS A 207 -16.95 0.81 -9.91
N VAL A 208 -16.22 0.01 -10.72
CA VAL A 208 -14.92 -0.53 -10.32
C VAL A 208 -13.91 0.59 -10.05
N ARG A 209 -13.77 1.58 -10.95
CA ARG A 209 -12.89 2.74 -10.72
C ARG A 209 -13.28 3.53 -9.46
N GLY A 210 -14.57 3.74 -9.25
CA GLY A 210 -15.08 4.39 -8.04
C GLY A 210 -14.71 3.61 -6.77
N ALA A 211 -14.85 2.29 -6.80
CA ALA A 211 -14.50 1.40 -5.68
C ALA A 211 -12.99 1.37 -5.41
N VAL A 212 -12.15 1.37 -6.45
CA VAL A 212 -10.70 1.42 -6.29
C VAL A 212 -10.25 2.77 -5.74
N GLY A 213 -10.77 3.88 -6.29
CA GLY A 213 -10.48 5.22 -5.78
C GLY A 213 -10.87 5.38 -4.30
N ALA A 214 -12.06 4.88 -3.93
CA ALA A 214 -12.49 4.81 -2.54
C ALA A 214 -11.55 3.96 -1.67
N GLY A 215 -11.12 2.79 -2.19
CA GLY A 215 -10.16 1.91 -1.53
C GLY A 215 -8.79 2.57 -1.29
N ILE A 216 -8.26 3.31 -2.26
CA ILE A 216 -7.00 4.04 -2.14
C ILE A 216 -7.10 5.09 -1.03
N HIS A 217 -8.14 5.93 -1.04
CA HIS A 217 -8.35 6.94 0.00
C HIS A 217 -8.67 6.35 1.38
N GLY A 218 -9.33 5.19 1.41
CA GLY A 218 -9.65 4.46 2.64
C GLY A 218 -8.41 3.98 3.41
N LEU A 219 -7.24 3.89 2.77
CA LEU A 219 -6.03 3.47 3.45
C LEU A 219 -5.65 4.42 4.60
N VAL A 220 -5.86 5.73 4.45
CA VAL A 220 -5.52 6.74 5.45
C VAL A 220 -6.29 6.56 6.77
N PRO A 221 -7.65 6.55 6.78
CA PRO A 221 -8.39 6.32 8.02
C PRO A 221 -8.15 4.91 8.59
N LEU A 222 -7.90 3.90 7.76
CA LEU A 222 -7.52 2.57 8.24
C LEU A 222 -6.19 2.63 9.02
N GLN A 223 -5.12 3.15 8.43
CA GLN A 223 -3.83 3.28 9.10
C GLN A 223 -3.92 4.14 10.36
N ALA A 224 -4.67 5.24 10.32
CA ALA A 224 -4.90 6.10 11.48
C ALA A 224 -5.59 5.35 12.62
N ALA A 225 -6.59 4.51 12.34
CA ALA A 225 -7.27 3.70 13.35
C ALA A 225 -6.33 2.70 14.03
N TRP A 226 -5.31 2.20 13.31
CA TRP A 226 -4.30 1.30 13.86
C TRP A 226 -3.23 2.00 14.69
N VAL A 227 -3.07 3.31 14.52
CA VAL A 227 -2.14 4.15 15.29
C VAL A 227 -2.78 4.71 16.56
N ALA A 228 -4.08 5.02 16.54
CA ALA A 228 -4.87 5.48 17.70
C ALA A 228 -5.00 4.39 18.79
#